data_AF-A0A8C5C0G8-F1
#
_entry.id   AF-A0A8C5C0G8-F1
#
_cell.length_a   1.000
_cell.length_b   1.000
_cell.length_c   1.000
_cell.angle_alpha   90.00
_cell.angle_beta   90.00
_cell.angle_gamma   90.00
#
_symmetry.space_group_name_H-M   'P 1'
#
loop_
_entity.id
_entity.type
_entity.pdbx_description
1 polymer ?
#
loop_
_entity_poly.entity_id
_entity_poly.type
_entity_poly.pdbx_seq_one_letter_code
_entity_poly.pdbx_strand_id
1 'polypeptide(L)'
;KNCTPCKREDFLVHGDYWMAVAALAAKRSKDPRTQVGACIVNQENVIVGIGYNRMPEGWDDDHLPWNRHGQGRWDTNSHVRTQTHKHTNTQTHKHTNPLK
;
A
#
# COMPACT_ATOMS: atom_id res chain seq x y z
N LYS A 1 -11.47 -41.01 -24.46
CA LYS A 1 -10.13 -40.39 -24.37
C LYS A 1 -10.09 -39.65 -23.03
N ASN A 2 -9.54 -40.26 -21.98
CA ASN A 2 -9.42 -39.60 -20.68
C ASN A 2 -8.18 -38.72 -20.72
N CYS A 3 -8.35 -37.42 -20.95
CA CYS A 3 -7.28 -36.46 -20.77
C CYS A 3 -7.22 -36.13 -19.27
N THR A 4 -6.15 -36.51 -18.60
CA THR A 4 -5.84 -36.03 -17.26
C THR A 4 -5.64 -34.51 -17.34
N PRO A 5 -6.24 -33.72 -16.44
CA PRO A 5 -6.00 -32.28 -16.41
C PRO A 5 -4.50 -32.03 -16.14
N CYS A 6 -3.83 -31.38 -17.08
CA CYS A 6 -2.44 -30.95 -16.93
C CYS A 6 -2.38 -29.55 -16.30
N LYS A 7 -1.39 -29.33 -15.44
CA LYS A 7 -1.14 -28.02 -14.83
C LYS A 7 -0.76 -27.02 -15.94
N ARG A 8 -1.39 -25.85 -15.91
CA ARG A 8 -1.07 -24.73 -16.80
C ARG A 8 0.37 -24.25 -16.57
N GLU A 9 1.09 -23.95 -17.65
CA GLU A 9 2.50 -23.52 -17.60
C GLU A 9 2.66 -22.01 -17.41
N ASP A 10 1.71 -21.19 -17.88
CA ASP A 10 1.71 -19.72 -17.79
C ASP A 10 1.08 -19.19 -16.49
N PHE A 11 1.37 -19.83 -15.35
CA PHE A 11 0.92 -19.37 -14.05
C PHE A 11 1.88 -18.36 -13.43
N LEU A 12 1.33 -17.40 -12.69
CA LEU A 12 2.12 -16.38 -12.02
C LEU A 12 2.85 -16.98 -10.82
N VAL A 13 4.16 -16.74 -10.73
CA VAL A 13 4.94 -17.13 -9.56
C VAL A 13 4.54 -16.23 -8.38
N HIS A 14 4.55 -16.80 -7.17
CA HIS A 14 4.18 -16.09 -5.95
C HIS A 14 4.86 -14.72 -5.79
N GLY A 15 6.17 -14.62 -6.09
CA GLY A 15 6.91 -13.35 -6.05
C GLY A 15 6.31 -12.27 -6.95
N ASP A 16 6.05 -12.62 -8.21
CA ASP A 16 5.46 -11.69 -9.18
C ASP A 16 4.04 -11.29 -8.77
N TYR A 17 3.28 -12.22 -8.20
CA TYR A 17 1.96 -11.94 -7.65
C TYR A 17 2.03 -10.93 -6.50
N TRP A 18 2.91 -11.12 -5.51
CA TRP A 18 3.04 -10.19 -4.38
C TRP A 18 3.51 -8.80 -4.82
N MET A 19 4.45 -8.76 -5.78
CA MET A 19 4.94 -7.50 -6.34
C MET A 19 3.85 -6.78 -7.14
N ALA A 20 3.05 -7.51 -7.92
CA ALA A 20 1.90 -6.96 -8.63
C ALA A 20 0.86 -6.38 -7.65
N VAL A 21 0.59 -7.07 -6.53
CA VAL A 21 -0.29 -6.56 -5.48
C VAL A 21 0.26 -5.28 -4.86
N ALA A 22 1.55 -5.22 -4.54
CA ALA A 22 2.17 -4.01 -4.00
C ALA A 22 2.10 -2.84 -5.00
N ALA A 23 2.39 -3.08 -6.28
CA ALA A 23 2.27 -2.07 -7.32
C ALA A 23 0.83 -1.59 -7.51
N LEU A 24 -0.15 -2.49 -7.43
CA LEU A 24 -1.56 -2.13 -7.51
C LEU A 24 -2.01 -1.31 -6.29
N ALA A 25 -1.54 -1.66 -5.10
CA ALA A 25 -1.81 -0.90 -3.88
C ALA A 25 -1.27 0.53 -4.00
N ALA A 26 -0.08 0.71 -4.59
CA ALA A 26 0.52 2.03 -4.82
C ALA A 26 -0.42 2.96 -5.61
N LYS A 27 -1.17 2.43 -6.59
CA LYS A 27 -2.12 3.19 -7.42
C LYS A 27 -3.31 3.76 -6.62
N ARG A 28 -3.53 3.32 -5.37
CA ARG A 28 -4.52 3.94 -4.48
C ARG A 28 -4.01 5.20 -3.78
N SER A 29 -2.70 5.46 -3.83
CA SER A 29 -2.14 6.69 -3.28
C SER A 29 -2.59 7.91 -4.07
N LYS A 30 -3.03 8.95 -3.37
CA LYS A 30 -3.35 10.27 -3.94
C LYS A 30 -2.15 11.22 -3.99
N ASP A 31 -0.98 10.79 -3.51
CA ASP A 31 0.24 11.59 -3.59
C ASP A 31 0.59 11.84 -5.07
N PRO A 32 0.66 13.09 -5.56
CA PRO A 32 0.93 13.39 -6.97
C PRO A 32 2.40 13.16 -7.37
N ARG A 33 3.31 12.98 -6.41
CA ARG A 33 4.75 12.88 -6.65
C ARG A 33 5.25 11.45 -6.54
N THR A 34 4.82 10.74 -5.51
CA THR A 34 5.34 9.40 -5.22
C THR A 34 4.22 8.44 -4.87
N GLN A 35 3.99 7.41 -5.69
CA GLN A 35 3.05 6.33 -5.38
C GLN A 35 3.83 5.10 -4.93
N VAL A 36 3.68 4.73 -3.67
CA VAL A 36 4.38 3.60 -3.06
C VAL A 36 3.36 2.66 -2.44
N GLY A 37 3.51 1.37 -2.73
CA GLY A 37 2.70 0.31 -2.14
C GLY A 37 3.58 -0.75 -1.48
N ALA A 38 2.98 -1.47 -0.54
CA ALA A 38 3.62 -2.52 0.22
C ALA A 38 2.67 -3.72 0.32
N CYS A 39 3.23 -4.92 0.23
CA CYS A 39 2.55 -6.18 0.46
C CYS A 39 3.37 -6.98 1.47
N ILE A 40 2.76 -7.38 2.59
CA ILE A 40 3.41 -8.20 3.61
C ILE A 40 2.80 -9.60 3.59
N VAL A 41 3.67 -10.59 3.47
CA VAL A 41 3.33 -12.00 3.31
C VAL A 41 3.91 -12.78 4.49
N ASN A 42 3.19 -13.79 4.98
CA ASN A 42 3.70 -14.69 6.02
C ASN A 42 4.52 -15.85 5.41
N GLN A 43 5.05 -16.73 6.25
CA GLN A 43 5.83 -17.90 5.82
C GLN A 43 5.00 -18.94 5.04
N GLU A 44 3.68 -18.89 5.15
CA GLU A 44 2.73 -19.76 4.44
C GLU A 44 2.32 -19.16 3.08
N ASN A 45 3.01 -18.11 2.61
CA ASN A 45 2.72 -17.40 1.36
C ASN A 45 1.36 -16.70 1.32
N VAL A 46 0.75 -16.45 2.47
CA VAL A 46 -0.52 -15.72 2.62
C VAL A 46 -0.24 -14.24 2.85
N ILE A 47 -0.93 -13.39 2.08
CA ILE A 47 -0.89 -11.94 2.27
C ILE A 47 -1.60 -11.60 3.57
N VAL A 48 -0.85 -11.08 4.53
CA VAL A 48 -1.37 -10.68 5.85
C VAL A 48 -1.62 -9.18 5.95
N GLY A 49 -1.11 -8.38 5.01
CA GLY A 49 -1.40 -6.95 4.96
C GLY A 49 -0.96 -6.29 3.67
N ILE A 50 -1.70 -5.28 3.26
CA ILE A 50 -1.44 -4.45 2.08
C ILE A 50 -1.51 -2.99 2.52
N GLY A 51 -0.63 -2.14 2.00
CA GLY A 51 -0.61 -0.72 2.34
C GLY A 51 -0.07 0.15 1.23
N TYR A 52 -0.32 1.44 1.34
CA TYR A 52 0.20 2.48 0.45
C TYR A 52 0.39 3.80 1.23
N ASN A 53 1.14 4.74 0.65
CA ASN A 53 1.30 6.06 1.26
C ASN A 53 0.01 6.89 1.12
N ARG A 54 -0.49 7.40 2.25
CA ARG A 54 -1.69 8.26 2.36
C ARG A 54 -1.53 9.24 3.51
N MET A 55 -2.31 10.32 3.46
CA MET A 55 -2.50 11.25 4.57
C MET A 55 -3.17 10.52 5.76
N PRO A 56 -2.97 10.98 7.01
CA PRO A 56 -3.70 10.45 8.17
C PRO A 56 -5.21 10.58 7.99
N GLU A 57 -5.95 9.71 8.66
CA GLU A 57 -7.41 9.68 8.59
C GLU A 57 -8.03 10.94 9.22
N GLY A 58 -9.08 11.48 8.59
CA GLY A 58 -9.74 12.73 9.02
C GLY A 58 -9.08 14.01 8.50
N TRP A 59 -8.08 13.91 7.63
CA TRP A 59 -7.47 15.04 6.93
C TRP A 59 -8.02 15.07 5.51
N ASP A 60 -8.62 16.20 5.13
CA ASP A 60 -9.20 16.35 3.80
C ASP A 60 -8.08 16.46 2.75
N ASP A 61 -7.99 15.45 1.89
CA ASP A 61 -7.01 15.33 0.82
C ASP A 61 -7.13 16.45 -0.23
N ASP A 62 -8.30 17.12 -0.32
CA ASP A 62 -8.58 18.17 -1.29
C ASP A 62 -8.24 19.58 -0.75
N HIS A 63 -8.16 19.75 0.57
CA HIS A 63 -7.91 21.04 1.21
C HIS A 63 -6.48 21.22 1.73
N LEU A 64 -5.71 20.13 1.84
CA LEU A 64 -4.35 20.19 2.37
C LEU A 64 -3.31 20.04 1.27
N PRO A 65 -2.31 20.93 1.21
CA PRO A 65 -1.33 20.90 0.13
C PRO A 65 -0.41 19.68 0.27
N TRP A 66 -0.42 18.82 -0.74
CA TRP A 66 0.57 17.77 -0.97
C TRP A 66 1.99 18.32 -1.28
N ASN A 67 2.17 19.64 -1.24
CA ASN A 67 3.39 20.33 -1.61
C ASN A 67 4.42 20.34 -0.48
N ARG A 68 5.68 20.07 -0.84
CA ARG A 68 6.82 20.02 0.09
C ARG A 68 7.29 21.40 0.61
N HIS A 69 6.79 22.49 0.02
CA HIS A 69 7.20 23.85 0.35
C HIS A 69 6.05 24.58 1.05
N GLY A 70 5.96 24.41 2.37
CA GLY A 70 5.22 25.33 3.23
C GLY A 70 6.21 26.25 3.94
N GLN A 71 5.94 27.55 3.94
CA GLN A 71 6.79 28.56 4.58
C GLN A 71 6.59 28.63 6.11
N GLY A 72 5.72 27.80 6.69
CA GLY A 72 5.41 27.78 8.12
C GLY A 72 6.09 26.66 8.91
N ARG A 73 6.40 26.94 10.19
CA ARG A 73 6.91 25.99 11.20
C ARG A 73 6.01 24.76 11.41
N TRP A 74 4.74 24.84 11.00
CA TRP A 74 3.75 23.76 11.07
C TRP A 74 3.70 22.89 9.80
N ASP A 75 4.20 23.39 8.68
CA ASP A 75 4.09 22.75 7.36
C ASP A 75 5.24 21.77 7.08
N THR A 76 6.39 21.97 7.73
CA THR A 76 7.48 21.00 7.70
C THR A 76 7.14 19.71 8.45
N ASN A 77 6.23 19.78 9.44
CA ASN A 77 5.83 18.61 10.23
C ASN A 77 4.75 17.74 9.54
N SER A 78 3.89 18.32 8.70
CA SER A 78 2.98 17.56 7.83
C SER A 78 3.75 16.77 6.75
N HIS A 79 4.88 17.31 6.31
CA HIS A 79 5.78 16.64 5.36
C HIS A 79 6.47 15.40 5.96
N VAL A 80 7.00 15.50 7.19
CA VAL A 80 7.61 14.35 7.88
C VAL A 80 6.54 13.32 8.24
N ARG A 81 5.34 13.75 8.63
CA ARG A 81 4.24 12.84 8.97
C ARG A 81 3.80 12.03 7.75
N THR A 82 3.52 12.63 6.59
CA THR A 82 3.05 11.88 5.41
C THR A 82 4.07 10.84 4.87
N GLN A 83 5.38 11.12 4.94
CA GLN A 83 6.40 10.16 4.48
C GLN A 83 6.63 8.98 5.42
N THR A 84 6.45 9.18 6.73
CA THR A 84 6.66 8.13 7.75
C THR A 84 5.54 7.07 7.73
N HIS A 85 4.44 7.32 7.03
CA HIS A 85 3.24 6.48 7.06
C HIS A 85 3.30 5.19 6.22
N LYS A 86 4.41 4.90 5.52
CA LYS A 86 4.56 3.69 4.67
C LYS A 86 4.43 2.39 5.47
N HIS A 87 5.17 2.30 6.58
CA HIS A 87 5.22 1.12 7.44
C HIS A 87 4.00 1.06 8.38
N THR A 88 3.59 2.21 8.93
CA THR A 88 2.47 2.30 9.86
C THR A 88 1.12 2.05 9.19
N ASN A 89 0.88 2.50 7.95
CA ASN A 89 -0.39 2.19 7.26
C ASN A 89 -0.56 0.70 6.94
N THR A 90 0.55 0.03 6.60
CA THR A 90 0.54 -1.41 6.36
C THR A 90 0.32 -2.19 7.67
N GLN A 91 0.81 -1.66 8.80
CA GLN A 91 0.56 -2.24 10.13
C GLN A 91 -0.83 -1.90 10.71
N THR A 92 -1.36 -0.69 10.47
CA THR A 92 -2.70 -0.32 10.94
C THR A 92 -3.77 -1.09 10.18
N HIS A 93 -3.66 -1.29 8.86
CA HIS A 93 -4.61 -2.14 8.13
C HIS A 93 -4.56 -3.62 8.54
N LYS A 94 -3.42 -4.11 9.05
CA LYS A 94 -3.35 -5.43 9.69
C LYS A 94 -4.18 -5.52 10.98
N HIS A 95 -4.26 -4.44 11.74
CA HIS A 95 -5.01 -4.36 12.99
C HIS A 95 -6.46 -3.86 12.82
N THR A 96 -6.77 -3.10 11.76
CA THR A 96 -8.12 -2.60 11.45
C THR A 96 -8.90 -3.53 10.53
N ASN A 97 -8.53 -4.81 10.45
CA ASN A 97 -9.41 -5.85 9.97
C ASN A 97 -9.98 -6.65 11.16
N PRO A 98 -10.75 -6.06 12.10
CA PRO A 98 -11.72 -6.86 12.82
C PRO A 98 -12.81 -7.18 11.80
N LEU A 99 -13.00 -8.47 11.54
CA LEU A 99 -14.16 -9.00 10.84
C LEU A 99 -15.42 -8.20 11.18
N LYS A 100 -15.98 -7.52 10.18
CA LYS A 100 -17.42 -7.33 10.00
C LYS A 100 -17.72 -7.40 8.51
#